data_AF-A0A935ADG4-F1
#
_entry.id   AF-A0A935ADG4-F1
#
_cell.length_a   1.000
_cell.length_b   1.000
_cell.length_c   1.000
_cell.angle_alpha   90.00
_cell.angle_beta   90.00
_cell.angle_gamma   90.00
#
_symmetry.space_group_name_H-M   'P 1'
#
loop_
_entity.id
_entity.type
_entity.pdbx_description
1 polymer ?
#
loop_
_entity_poly.entity_id
_entity_poly.type
_entity_poly.pdbx_seq_one_letter_code
_entity_poly.pdbx_strand_id
1 'polypeptide(L)'
;MQEANEDLRARLQANLDVAAGLCRLGFTYGEQVTTLTTETMHKWVHQADQDPKVLLQGDVAGFTAASGRIAVDHWSALLSCTLEFQKAFLAALPKR
;
A
#
# COMPACT_ATOMS: atom_id res chain seq x y z
N MET A 1 8.90 -42.42 19.07
CA MET A 1 9.22 -42.01 17.68
C MET A 1 8.03 -41.38 16.96
N GLN A 2 6.82 -41.93 17.08
CA GLN A 2 5.62 -41.40 16.42
C GLN A 2 5.22 -40.00 16.92
N GLU A 3 5.21 -39.79 18.24
CA GLU A 3 4.89 -38.49 18.86
C GLU A 3 5.84 -37.35 18.45
N ALA A 4 7.14 -37.63 18.34
CA ALA A 4 8.14 -36.66 17.86
C ALA A 4 7.95 -36.29 16.38
N ASN A 5 7.42 -37.22 15.58
CA ASN A 5 7.13 -36.98 14.16
C ASN A 5 5.86 -36.13 14.01
N GLU A 6 4.83 -36.39 14.83
CA GLU A 6 3.61 -35.59 14.88
C GLU A 6 3.88 -34.15 15.35
N ASP A 7 4.71 -33.96 16.38
CA ASP A 7 5.16 -32.64 16.82
C ASP A 7 5.94 -31.89 15.73
N LEU A 8 6.89 -32.56 15.06
CA LEU A 8 7.62 -31.96 13.94
C LEU A 8 6.68 -31.54 12.80
N ARG A 9 5.71 -32.39 12.46
CA ARG A 9 4.72 -32.08 11.42
C ARG A 9 3.85 -30.89 11.80
N ALA A 10 3.40 -30.81 13.05
CA ALA A 10 2.61 -29.68 13.54
C ALA A 10 3.39 -28.36 13.46
N ARG A 11 4.68 -28.37 13.85
CA ARG A 11 5.56 -27.19 13.74
C ARG A 11 5.80 -26.76 12.30
N LEU A 12 6.04 -27.72 11.41
CA LEU A 12 6.19 -27.44 9.98
C LEU A 12 4.93 -26.83 9.38
N GLN A 13 3.75 -27.37 9.71
CA GLN A 13 2.48 -26.83 9.26
C GLN A 13 2.27 -25.41 9.78
N ALA A 14 2.51 -25.16 11.06
CA ALA A 14 2.41 -23.82 11.64
C ALA A 14 3.33 -22.81 10.94
N ASN A 15 4.56 -23.20 10.61
CA ASN A 15 5.48 -22.35 9.86
C ASN A 15 5.00 -22.05 8.43
N LEU A 16 4.43 -23.04 7.74
CA LEU A 16 3.85 -22.85 6.42
C LEU A 16 2.63 -21.92 6.48
N ASP A 17 1.79 -22.05 7.51
CA ASP A 17 0.61 -21.21 7.68
C ASP A 17 1.01 -19.74 7.95
N VAL A 18 2.05 -19.51 8.77
CA VAL A 18 2.64 -18.17 8.96
C VAL A 18 3.17 -17.63 7.64
N ALA A 19 3.98 -18.40 6.90
CA ALA A 19 4.54 -17.96 5.63
C ALA A 19 3.44 -17.59 4.62
N ALA A 20 2.41 -18.44 4.49
CA ALA A 20 1.25 -18.16 3.63
C ALA A 20 0.46 -16.93 4.10
N GLY A 21 0.34 -16.71 5.41
CA GLY A 21 -0.24 -15.50 6.00
C GLY A 21 0.52 -14.24 5.59
N LEU A 22 1.84 -14.24 5.74
CA LEU A 22 2.70 -13.11 5.37
C LEU A 22 2.66 -12.81 3.87
N CYS A 23 2.67 -13.85 3.02
CA CYS A 23 2.51 -13.66 1.57
C CYS A 23 1.18 -13.01 1.22
N ARG A 24 0.07 -13.46 1.82
CA ARG A 24 -1.26 -12.85 1.59
C ARG A 24 -1.31 -11.38 2.01
N LEU A 25 -0.73 -11.05 3.17
CA LEU A 25 -0.61 -9.66 3.61
C LEU A 25 0.18 -8.82 2.61
N GLY A 26 1.32 -9.34 2.12
CA GLY A 26 2.15 -8.66 1.13
C GLY A 26 1.42 -8.43 -0.20
N PHE A 27 0.70 -9.44 -0.72
CA PHE A 27 -0.08 -9.29 -1.94
C PHE A 27 -1.22 -8.28 -1.78
N THR A 28 -1.94 -8.33 -0.66
CA THR A 28 -3.03 -7.37 -0.37
C THR A 28 -2.49 -5.94 -0.32
N TYR A 29 -1.36 -5.73 0.35
CA TYR A 29 -0.70 -4.43 0.39
C TYR A 29 -0.27 -3.97 -1.02
N GLY A 30 0.33 -4.85 -1.82
CA GLY A 30 0.73 -4.55 -3.19
C GLY A 30 -0.46 -4.13 -4.08
N GLU A 31 -1.59 -4.81 -3.95
CA GLU A 31 -2.84 -4.46 -4.65
C GLU A 31 -3.37 -3.09 -4.23
N GLN A 32 -3.38 -2.80 -2.92
CA GLN A 32 -3.80 -1.50 -2.40
C GLN A 32 -2.91 -0.36 -2.90
N VAL A 33 -1.58 -0.53 -2.84
CA VAL A 33 -0.63 0.47 -3.36
C VAL A 33 -0.82 0.67 -4.86
N THR A 34 -0.97 -0.40 -5.63
CA THR A 34 -1.18 -0.33 -7.08
C THR A 34 -2.46 0.43 -7.42
N THR A 35 -3.55 0.16 -6.68
CA THR A 35 -4.82 0.86 -6.83
C THR A 35 -4.67 2.35 -6.51
N LEU A 36 -4.08 2.69 -5.36
CA LEU A 36 -3.82 4.08 -4.95
C LEU A 36 -2.97 4.84 -5.98
N THR A 37 -1.90 4.24 -6.48
CA THR A 37 -1.04 4.85 -7.51
C THR A 37 -1.81 5.03 -8.81
N THR A 38 -2.60 4.05 -9.23
CA THR A 38 -3.40 4.12 -10.46
C THR A 38 -4.44 5.25 -10.38
N GLU A 39 -5.18 5.35 -9.27
CA GLU A 39 -6.13 6.43 -9.04
C GLU A 39 -5.45 7.81 -9.03
N THR A 40 -4.30 7.92 -8.37
CA THR A 40 -3.50 9.15 -8.37
C THR A 40 -3.03 9.52 -9.78
N MET A 41 -2.60 8.55 -10.59
CA MET A 41 -2.21 8.84 -11.98
C MET A 41 -3.39 9.33 -12.82
N HIS A 42 -4.60 8.80 -12.63
CA HIS A 42 -5.79 9.34 -13.29
C HIS A 42 -6.04 10.80 -12.89
N LYS A 43 -5.86 11.16 -11.61
CA LYS A 43 -5.97 12.55 -11.15
C LYS A 43 -4.91 13.44 -11.80
N TRP A 44 -3.66 12.98 -11.90
CA TRP A 44 -2.59 13.71 -12.56
C TRP A 44 -2.86 13.95 -14.04
N VAL A 45 -3.33 12.94 -14.77
CA VAL A 45 -3.69 13.07 -16.19
C VAL A 45 -4.80 14.10 -16.38
N HIS A 46 -5.86 14.00 -15.57
CA HIS A 46 -6.96 14.97 -15.62
C HIS A 46 -6.52 16.40 -15.25
N GLN A 47 -5.60 16.56 -14.31
CA GLN A 47 -5.03 17.86 -13.97
C GLN A 47 -4.20 18.41 -15.14
N ALA A 48 -3.35 17.58 -15.75
CA ALA A 48 -2.53 17.95 -16.91
C ALA A 48 -3.35 18.46 -18.10
N ASP A 49 -4.56 17.92 -18.31
CA ASP A 49 -5.49 18.42 -19.35
C ASP A 49 -6.00 19.85 -19.05
N GLN A 50 -6.08 20.23 -17.77
CA GLN A 50 -6.61 21.53 -17.32
C GLN A 50 -5.51 22.58 -17.16
N ASP A 51 -4.27 22.16 -16.87
CA ASP A 51 -3.13 23.02 -16.57
C ASP A 51 -2.85 24.11 -17.62
N PRO A 52 -2.89 23.84 -18.95
CA PRO A 52 -2.65 24.88 -19.94
C PRO A 52 -3.64 26.04 -19.84
N LYS A 53 -4.91 25.76 -19.55
CA LYS A 53 -5.95 26.80 -19.43
C LYS A 53 -5.70 27.69 -18.20
N VAL A 54 -5.36 27.08 -17.07
CA VAL A 54 -5.10 27.77 -15.80
C VAL A 54 -3.83 28.63 -15.91
N LEU A 55 -2.78 28.09 -16.53
CA LEU A 55 -1.52 28.81 -16.77
C LEU A 55 -1.72 30.00 -17.74
N LEU A 56 -2.49 29.81 -18.82
CA LEU A 56 -2.82 30.91 -19.75
C LEU A 56 -3.65 32.02 -19.09
N GLN A 57 -4.42 31.70 -18.04
CA GLN A 57 -5.16 32.67 -17.24
C GLN A 57 -4.30 33.37 -16.18
N GLY A 58 -3.02 32.99 -16.06
CA GLY A 58 -2.09 33.54 -15.07
C GLY A 58 -2.29 33.01 -13.64
N ASP A 59 -3.14 32.00 -13.45
CA ASP A 59 -3.45 31.43 -12.12
C ASP A 59 -2.44 30.35 -11.70
N VAL A 60 -1.18 30.74 -11.55
CA VAL A 60 -0.09 29.84 -11.13
C VAL A 60 -0.31 29.29 -9.71
N ALA A 61 -0.97 30.06 -8.85
CA ALA A 61 -1.29 29.64 -7.48
C ALA A 61 -2.34 28.52 -7.46
N GLY A 62 -3.39 28.62 -8.27
CA GLY A 62 -4.39 27.57 -8.44
C GLY A 62 -3.80 26.28 -9.02
N PHE A 63 -2.94 26.40 -10.04
CA PHE A 63 -2.20 25.27 -10.62
C PHE A 63 -1.35 24.53 -9.58
N THR A 64 -0.52 25.27 -8.83
CA THR A 64 0.37 24.67 -7.82
C THR A 64 -0.40 24.10 -6.64
N ALA A 65 -1.50 24.73 -6.21
CA ALA A 65 -2.35 24.22 -5.14
C ALA A 65 -3.06 22.92 -5.52
N ALA A 66 -3.58 22.81 -6.76
CA ALA A 66 -4.26 21.61 -7.24
C ALA A 66 -3.29 20.43 -7.38
N SER A 67 -2.17 20.63 -8.07
CA SER A 67 -1.10 19.63 -8.21
C SER A 67 -0.51 19.21 -6.86
N GLY A 68 -0.24 20.18 -5.98
CA GLY A 68 0.24 19.94 -4.63
C GLY A 68 -0.72 19.10 -3.80
N ARG A 69 -2.04 19.33 -3.94
CA ARG A 69 -3.05 18.53 -3.26
C ARG A 69 -3.05 17.07 -3.72
N ILE A 70 -2.97 16.82 -5.03
CA ILE A 70 -2.87 15.45 -5.58
C ILE A 70 -1.67 14.72 -4.98
N ALA A 71 -0.51 15.38 -4.91
CA ALA A 71 0.69 14.81 -4.30
C ALA A 71 0.50 14.51 -2.81
N VAL A 72 0.05 15.48 -2.02
CA VAL A 72 -0.11 15.34 -0.56
C VAL A 72 -1.14 14.27 -0.22
N ASP A 73 -2.25 14.21 -0.94
CA ASP A 73 -3.29 13.20 -0.74
C ASP A 73 -2.74 11.79 -1.02
N HIS A 74 -1.99 11.64 -2.12
CA HIS A 74 -1.37 10.35 -2.47
C HIS A 74 -0.36 9.90 -1.40
N TRP A 75 0.54 10.79 -0.99
CA TRP A 75 1.54 10.46 0.04
C TRP A 75 0.90 10.12 1.38
N SER A 76 -0.15 10.84 1.76
CA SER A 76 -0.89 10.59 3.01
C SER A 76 -1.60 9.22 2.98
N ALA A 77 -2.23 8.89 1.86
CA ALA A 77 -2.88 7.60 1.67
C ALA A 77 -1.87 6.44 1.64
N LEU A 78 -0.76 6.60 0.91
CA LEU A 78 0.30 5.61 0.83
C LEU A 78 0.94 5.36 2.21
N LEU A 79 1.23 6.42 2.97
CA LEU A 79 1.77 6.30 4.32
C LEU A 79 0.81 5.52 5.23
N SER A 80 -0.49 5.86 5.19
CA SER A 80 -1.51 5.18 5.98
C SER A 80 -1.61 3.70 5.63
N CYS A 81 -1.67 3.37 4.33
CA CYS A 81 -1.68 2.00 3.82
C CYS A 81 -0.42 1.22 4.28
N THR A 82 0.76 1.84 4.18
CA THR A 82 2.02 1.23 4.60
C THR A 82 2.05 0.97 6.11
N LEU A 83 1.54 1.89 6.93
CA LEU A 83 1.48 1.72 8.37
C LEU A 83 0.54 0.58 8.78
N GLU A 84 -0.63 0.47 8.15
CA GLU A 84 -1.54 -0.65 8.42
C GLU A 84 -0.94 -1.99 7.99
N PHE A 85 -0.25 -2.05 6.85
CA PHE A 85 0.51 -3.23 6.45
C PHE A 85 1.60 -3.59 7.47
N GLN A 86 2.40 -2.62 7.93
CA GLN A 86 3.44 -2.85 8.94
C GLN A 86 2.86 -3.39 10.25
N LYS A 87 1.74 -2.83 10.72
CA LYS A 87 1.04 -3.33 11.92
C LYS A 87 0.59 -4.77 11.74
N ALA A 88 -0.06 -5.08 10.62
CA ALA A 88 -0.55 -6.42 10.32
C ALA A 88 0.60 -7.44 10.17
N PHE A 89 1.68 -7.03 9.50
CA PHE A 89 2.88 -7.85 9.32
C PHE A 89 3.53 -8.19 10.65
N LEU A 90 3.74 -7.20 11.51
CA LEU A 90 4.33 -7.41 12.84
C LEU A 90 3.43 -8.26 13.74
N ALA A 91 2.11 -8.09 13.67
CA ALA A 91 1.15 -8.89 14.42
C ALA A 91 1.10 -10.37 13.97
N ALA A 92 1.43 -10.64 12.70
CA ALA A 92 1.43 -11.99 12.14
C ALA A 92 2.71 -12.78 12.47
N LEU A 93 3.78 -12.13 12.95
CA LEU A 93 5.01 -12.81 13.33
C LEU A 93 4.82 -13.57 14.65
N PRO A 94 5.35 -14.80 14.77
CA PRO A 94 5.36 -15.54 16.03
C PRO A 94 6.07 -14.72 17.11
N LYS A 95 5.47 -14.64 18.29
CA LYS A 95 6.14 -14.05 19.46
C LYS A 95 7.35 -14.92 19.81
N ARG A 96 8.50 -14.27 20.02
CA ARG A 96 9.71 -14.93 20.54
C ARG A 96 9.50 -15.41 21.97
#